data_AF-A0A1M4EKH1-F1
#
_entry.id   AF-A0A1M4EKH1-F1
#
_cell.length_a   1.000
_cell.length_b   1.000
_cell.length_c   1.000
_cell.angle_alpha   90.00
_cell.angle_beta   90.00
_cell.angle_gamma   90.00
#
_symmetry.space_group_name_H-M   'P 1'
#
loop_
_entity.id
_entity.type
_entity.pdbx_description
1 polymer ?
#
loop_
_entity_poly.entity_id
_entity_poly.type
_entity_poly.pdbx_seq_one_letter_code
_entity_poly.pdbx_strand_id
1 'polypeptide(L)' 'MLICPDCQRLHDLDLDSCTTCASTALICRLGEVECRSCGAVWLARSSEALDPAPVAPPPGLSAEVEAALNRVLGRA' A
#
# COMPACT_ATOMS: atom_id res chain seq x y z
N MET A 1 -18.00 -9.39 7.26
CA MET A 1 -17.02 -8.35 7.63
C MET A 1 -16.21 -8.88 8.79
N LEU A 2 -14.88 -8.98 8.62
CA LEU A 2 -13.95 -9.38 9.68
C LEU A 2 -13.15 -8.14 10.04
N ILE A 3 -13.31 -7.66 11.28
CA ILE A 3 -12.59 -6.50 11.83
C ILE A 3 -11.75 -7.03 12.99
N CYS A 4 -10.49 -6.61 13.10
CA CYS A 4 -9.59 -7.11 14.15
C CYS A 4 -10.15 -6.79 15.56
N PRO A 5 -10.01 -7.67 16.57
CA PRO A 5 -10.60 -7.45 17.90
C PRO A 5 -10.11 -6.17 18.58
N ASP A 6 -8.84 -5.81 18.37
CA ASP A 6 -8.28 -4.55 18.89
C ASP A 6 -8.90 -3.33 18.20
N CYS A 7 -9.12 -3.43 16.89
CA CYS A 7 -9.81 -2.43 16.07
C CYS A 7 -11.29 -2.28 16.48
N GLN A 8 -11.94 -3.36 16.94
CA GLN A 8 -13.32 -3.29 17.45
C GLN A 8 -13.41 -2.63 18.84
N ARG A 9 -12.33 -2.64 19.63
CA ARG A 9 -12.30 -2.06 20.99
C ARG A 9 -11.98 -0.57 21.00
N LEU A 10 -11.38 -0.05 19.93
CA LEU A 10 -11.25 1.38 19.73
C LEU A 10 -12.63 1.95 19.42
N HIS A 11 -13.20 2.68 20.38
CA HIS A 11 -14.56 3.22 20.32
C HIS A 11 -14.72 4.35 19.30
N ASP A 12 -13.62 4.84 18.74
CA ASP A 12 -13.57 5.98 17.84
C ASP A 12 -12.53 5.73 16.74
N LEU A 13 -12.81 4.76 15.85
CA LEU A 13 -12.06 4.65 14.60
C LEU A 13 -12.47 5.85 13.74
N ASP A 14 -11.61 6.87 13.68
CA ASP A 14 -11.74 7.96 12.72
C ASP A 14 -11.47 7.39 11.32
N LEU A 15 -12.53 6.94 10.65
CA LEU A 15 -12.48 6.46 9.29
C LEU A 15 -12.50 7.66 8.35
N ASP A 16 -11.60 7.64 7.37
CA ASP A 16 -11.62 8.62 6.29
C ASP A 16 -13.00 8.66 5.64
N SER A 17 -13.54 9.88 5.53
CA SER A 17 -14.82 10.14 4.89
C SER A 17 -14.63 11.09 3.70
N CYS A 18 -15.47 10.92 2.69
CA CYS A 18 -15.47 11.80 1.54
C CYS A 18 -15.90 13.22 1.96
N THR A 19 -15.06 14.23 1.75
CA THR A 19 -15.37 15.63 2.07
C THR A 19 -16.54 16.20 1.27
N THR A 20 -16.94 15.55 0.17
CA THR A 20 -18.08 15.95 -0.67
C THR A 20 -19.41 15.38 -0.21
N CYS A 21 -19.45 14.12 0.26
CA CYS A 21 -20.71 13.43 0.56
C CYS A 21 -20.76 12.67 1.88
N ALA A 22 -19.70 12.78 2.70
CA ALA A 22 -19.52 12.09 3.98
C ALA A 22 -19.52 10.55 3.94
N SER A 23 -19.57 9.93 2.76
CA SER A 23 -19.47 8.48 2.62
C SER A 23 -18.09 7.95 3.01
N THR A 24 -18.06 6.80 3.66
CA THR A 24 -16.85 6.02 3.98
C THR A 24 -16.53 4.94 2.93
N ALA A 25 -17.31 4.86 1.84
CA ALA A 25 -17.09 3.92 0.74
C ALA A 25 -15.95 4.41 -0.19
N LEU A 26 -14.73 4.42 0.34
CA LEU A 26 -13.53 4.90 -0.35
C LEU A 26 -12.71 3.72 -0.92
N ILE A 27 -12.12 3.91 -2.11
CA ILE A 27 -11.18 2.97 -2.72
C ILE A 27 -9.87 3.71 -3.00
N CYS A 28 -8.73 3.18 -2.55
CA CYS A 28 -7.41 3.67 -2.96
C CYS A 28 -6.81 2.77 -4.07
N ARG A 29 -6.37 3.35 -5.19
CA ARG A 29 -5.69 2.66 -6.30
C ARG A 29 -4.60 3.55 -6.86
N LEU A 30 -3.38 3.00 -7.03
CA LEU A 30 -2.27 3.67 -7.70
C LEU A 30 -1.97 5.09 -7.18
N GLY A 31 -2.22 5.37 -5.90
CA GLY A 31 -1.99 6.69 -5.29
C GLY A 31 -3.17 7.66 -5.39
N GLU A 32 -4.31 7.24 -5.92
CA GLU A 32 -5.56 8.01 -5.92
C GLU A 32 -6.61 7.34 -5.04
N VAL A 33 -7.43 8.16 -4.40
CA VAL A 33 -8.61 7.73 -3.63
C VAL A 33 -9.86 8.18 -4.37
N GLU A 34 -10.76 7.23 -4.62
CA GLU A 34 -12.07 7.45 -5.23
C GLU A 34 -13.18 7.18 -4.21
N CYS A 35 -14.16 8.07 -4.12
CA CYS A 35 -15.40 7.82 -3.40
C CYS A 35 -16.40 7.08 -4.31
N ARG A 36 -16.78 5.85 -3.95
CA ARG A 36 -17.74 5.06 -4.73
C ARG A 36 -19.15 5.64 -4.73
N SER A 37 -19.49 6.49 -3.77
CA SER A 37 -20.84 7.01 -3.60
C SER A 37 -21.12 8.23 -4.49
N CYS A 38 -20.16 9.14 -4.65
CA CYS A 38 -20.32 10.35 -5.45
C CYS A 38 -19.33 10.48 -6.62
N GLY A 39 -18.34 9.61 -6.71
CA GLY A 39 -17.32 9.62 -7.77
C GLY A 39 -16.21 10.66 -7.58
N ALA A 40 -16.13 11.35 -6.44
CA ALA A 40 -15.04 12.29 -6.18
C ALA A 40 -13.70 11.54 -6.11
N VAL A 41 -12.65 12.10 -6.72
CA VAL A 41 -11.30 11.53 -6.79
C VAL A 41 -10.29 12.54 -6.26
N TRP A 42 -9.33 12.09 -5.44
CA TRP A 42 -8.22 12.90 -4.92
C TRP A 42 -6.96 12.06 -4.74
N LEU A 43 -5.81 12.71 -4.59
CA LEU A 43 -4.56 12.00 -4.31
C LEU A 43 -4.60 11.41 -2.89
N ALA A 44 -4.19 10.16 -2.76
CA ALA A 44 -3.99 9.51 -1.48
C ALA A 44 -2.88 10.26 -0.72
N ARG A 45 -3.19 10.73 0.48
CA ARG A 45 -2.13 11.21 1.38
C ARG A 45 -1.39 9.97 1.87
N SER A 46 -0.15 9.77 1.43
CA SER A 46 0.75 8.88 2.15
C SER A 46 1.00 9.52 3.51
N SER A 47 0.52 8.91 4.60
CA SER A 47 0.70 9.43 5.97
C SER A 47 2.16 9.62 6.35
N GLU A 48 3.07 9.12 5.53
CA GLU A 48 4.46 9.42 5.64
C GLU A 48 5.02 9.59 4.23
N ALA A 49 5.48 10.81 3.92
CA ALA A 49 6.77 10.93 3.27
C ALA A 49 7.84 10.36 4.24
N LEU A 50 7.77 9.05 4.51
CA LEU A 50 8.96 8.26 4.65
C LEU A 50 9.53 8.37 3.25
N ASP A 51 10.35 9.38 3.02
CA ASP A 51 11.47 9.24 2.10
C ASP A 51 11.93 7.80 2.32
N PRO A 52 11.75 6.87 1.35
CA PRO A 52 12.29 5.54 1.53
C PRO A 52 13.78 5.80 1.67
N ALA A 53 14.26 5.85 2.92
CA ALA A 53 15.67 6.04 3.22
C ALA A 53 16.37 5.08 2.28
N PRO A 54 17.27 5.56 1.39
CA PRO A 54 17.68 4.80 0.22
C PRO A 54 18.11 3.43 0.71
N VAL A 55 17.23 2.44 0.52
CA VAL A 55 17.48 1.09 0.99
C VAL A 55 18.46 0.60 -0.04
N ALA A 56 19.74 0.81 0.25
CA ALA A 56 20.80 0.32 -0.60
C ALA A 56 20.49 -1.16 -0.80
N PRO A 57 20.28 -1.61 -2.06
CA PRO A 57 19.99 -3.01 -2.31
C PRO A 57 21.11 -3.83 -1.66
N PRO A 58 20.80 -4.93 -0.95
CA PRO A 58 21.83 -5.73 -0.32
C PRO A 58 22.91 -6.05 -1.36
N PRO A 59 24.18 -5.71 -1.08
CA PRO A 59 25.25 -5.92 -2.03
C PRO A 59 25.30 -7.41 -2.39
N GLY A 60 25.24 -7.71 -3.70
CA GLY A 60 25.36 -9.08 -4.19
C GLY A 60 24.05 -9.79 -4.54
N LEU A 61 22.87 -9.22 -4.26
CA LEU A 61 21.59 -9.82 -4.67
C LEU A 61 21.56 -10.17 -6.16
N SER A 62 22.05 -9.27 -7.02
CA SER A 62 22.11 -9.50 -8.46
C SER A 62 22.94 -10.73 -8.83
N ALA A 63 24.06 -10.95 -8.14
CA ALA A 63 24.93 -12.11 -8.38
C ALA A 63 24.29 -13.41 -7.87
N GLU A 64 23.57 -13.37 -6.74
CA GLU A 64 22.83 -14.52 -6.23
C GLU A 64 21.69 -14.94 -7.16
N VAL A 65 20.94 -13.95 -7.69
CA VAL A 65 19.87 -14.18 -8.68
C VAL A 65 20.45 -14.76 -9.96
N GLU A 66 21.55 -14.21 -10.46
CA GLU A 66 22.21 -14.72 -11.67
C GLU A 66 22.68 -16.18 -11.49
N ALA A 67 23.31 -16.50 -10.35
CA ALA A 67 23.73 -17.86 -10.04
C ALA A 67 22.54 -18.83 -9.95
N ALA A 68 21.42 -18.40 -9.36
CA ALA A 68 20.20 -19.20 -9.31
C ALA A 68 19.62 -19.44 -10.72
N LEU A 69 19.58 -18.41 -11.56
CA LEU A 69 19.10 -18.52 -12.94
C LEU A 69 19.98 -19.46 -13.79
N ASN A 70 21.30 -19.41 -13.64
CA ASN A 70 22.19 -20.33 -14.35
C ASN A 70 21.97 -21.80 -13.96
N ARG A 71 21.67 -22.08 -12.68
CA ARG A 71 21.30 -23.44 -12.22
C ARG A 71 19.97 -23.92 -12.81
N VAL A 72 18.96 -23.05 -12.86
CA VAL A 72 17.62 -23.39 -13.40
C VAL A 72 17.65 -23.55 -14.91
N LEU A 73 18.42 -22.71 -15.61
CA LEU A 73 18.51 -22.71 -17.07
C LEU A 73 19.57 -23.68 -17.62
N GLY A 74 20.31 -24.38 -16.75
CA GLY A 74 21.37 -25.32 -17.16
C GLY A 74 22.54 -24.65 -17.89
N ARG A 75 22.84 -23.39 -17.54
CA ARG A 75 23.95 -22.60 -18.13
C ARG A 75 25.24 -22.64 -17.30
N ALA A 76 25.24 -23.46 -16.24
CA ALA A 76 26.35 -23.64 -15.31
C ALA A 76 27.23 -24.83 -15.69
#